data_AF-A0A1I0QVF2-F1
#
_entry.id   AF-A0A1I0QVF2-F1
#
_cell.length_a   1.000
_cell.length_b   1.000
_cell.length_c   1.000
_cell.angle_alpha   90.00
_cell.angle_beta   90.00
_cell.angle_gamma   90.00
#
_symmetry.space_group_name_H-M   'P 1'
#
loop_
_entity.id
_entity.type
_entity.pdbx_description
1 polymer ?
#
loop_
_entity_poly.entity_id
_entity_poly.type
_entity_poly.pdbx_seq_one_letter_code
_entity_poly.pdbx_strand_id
1 'polypeptide(L)'
;MLFIGKELKNRMDSLEIDKVTLSEKTFIDISYIQAIIDNQVSCDEIDDFDLNFICSALHCKPEYFKSEVVRSRDLLIGSKNRGNDNEISKKVKVKIQDFMNDFTFLQGILTIKL
;
A
#
# COMPACT_ATOMS: atom_id res chain seq x y z
N MET A 1 -17.03 -11.78 2.82
CA MET A 1 -16.87 -10.39 2.37
C MET A 1 -15.72 -9.78 3.15
N LEU A 2 -14.59 -9.58 2.48
CA LEU A 2 -13.38 -9.04 3.10
C LEU A 2 -13.46 -7.51 3.07
N PHE A 3 -13.19 -6.85 4.18
CA PHE A 3 -13.10 -5.39 4.24
C PHE A 3 -11.69 -4.98 4.64
N ILE A 4 -11.19 -3.91 4.03
CA ILE A 4 -9.79 -3.47 4.18
C ILE A 4 -9.67 -2.05 4.74
N GLY A 5 -10.78 -1.41 5.13
CA GLY A 5 -10.80 0.01 5.50
C GLY A 5 -9.89 0.35 6.68
N LYS A 6 -9.81 -0.54 7.68
CA LYS A 6 -8.89 -0.38 8.81
C LYS A 6 -7.43 -0.46 8.37
N GLU A 7 -7.07 -1.45 7.57
CA GLU A 7 -5.72 -1.68 7.08
C GLU A 7 -5.28 -0.57 6.10
N LEU A 8 -6.20 -0.08 5.26
CA LEU A 8 -6.01 1.07 4.39
C LEU A 8 -5.71 2.33 5.20
N LYS A 9 -6.55 2.65 6.19
CA LYS A 9 -6.34 3.81 7.06
C LYS A 9 -5.04 3.72 7.84
N ASN A 10 -4.72 2.57 8.43
CA ASN A 10 -3.46 2.37 9.14
C ASN A 10 -2.24 2.59 8.23
N ARG A 11 -2.32 2.15 6.95
CA ARG A 11 -1.25 2.34 5.99
C ARG A 11 -1.10 3.82 5.61
N MET A 12 -2.21 4.49 5.34
CA MET A 12 -2.26 5.94 5.09
C MET A 12 -1.63 6.72 6.25
N ASP A 13 -2.03 6.42 7.49
CA ASP A 13 -1.50 7.06 8.70
C ASP A 13 0.01 6.81 8.87
N SER A 14 0.49 5.61 8.53
CA SER A 14 1.92 5.27 8.63
C SER A 14 2.79 6.10 7.69
N LEU A 15 2.23 6.51 6.55
CA LEU A 15 2.87 7.29 5.48
C LEU A 15 2.52 8.78 5.54
N GLU A 16 1.68 9.20 6.49
CA GLU A 16 1.19 10.57 6.62
C GLU A 16 0.48 11.06 5.34
N ILE A 17 -0.26 10.15 4.69
CA ILE A 17 -1.05 10.42 3.49
C ILE A 17 -2.51 10.52 3.90
N ASP A 18 -3.13 11.68 3.72
CA ASP A 18 -4.57 11.83 3.92
C ASP A 18 -5.37 11.38 2.69
N LYS A 19 -6.70 11.33 2.82
CA LYS A 19 -7.60 10.89 1.75
C LYS A 19 -7.59 11.83 0.53
N VAL A 20 -7.32 13.11 0.74
CA VAL A 20 -7.24 14.10 -0.36
C VAL A 20 -5.99 13.81 -1.19
N THR A 21 -4.84 13.67 -0.54
CA THR A 21 -3.57 13.32 -1.17
C THR A 21 -3.65 11.96 -1.87
N LEU A 22 -4.30 10.96 -1.25
CA LEU A 22 -4.49 9.65 -1.87
C LEU A 22 -5.37 9.75 -3.13
N SER A 23 -6.46 10.51 -3.07
CA SER A 23 -7.32 10.77 -4.22
C SER A 23 -6.56 11.41 -5.37
N GLU A 24 -5.78 12.46 -5.10
CA GLU A 24 -4.96 13.15 -6.11
C GLU A 24 -3.92 12.22 -6.76
N LYS A 25 -3.29 11.34 -5.97
CA LYS A 25 -2.28 10.38 -6.46
C LYS A 25 -2.87 9.23 -7.29
N THR A 26 -4.12 8.87 -7.03
CA THR A 26 -4.76 7.68 -7.61
C THR A 26 -5.82 8.01 -8.65
N PHE A 27 -6.25 9.28 -8.75
CA PHE A 27 -7.38 9.73 -9.55
C PHE A 27 -8.72 9.14 -9.13
N ILE A 28 -8.79 8.55 -7.93
CA ILE A 28 -10.00 7.95 -7.35
C ILE A 28 -10.75 9.00 -6.54
N ASP A 29 -12.07 9.06 -6.64
CA ASP A 29 -12.91 9.98 -5.88
C ASP A 29 -12.72 9.85 -4.37
N ILE A 30 -12.60 10.99 -3.67
CA ILE A 30 -12.46 11.05 -2.21
C ILE A 30 -13.61 10.32 -1.51
N SER A 31 -14.84 10.43 -2.04
CA SER A 31 -16.02 9.75 -1.50
C SER A 31 -15.91 8.23 -1.59
N TYR A 32 -15.33 7.71 -2.67
CA TYR A 32 -15.11 6.27 -2.84
C TYR A 32 -14.01 5.76 -1.90
N ILE A 33 -12.89 6.49 -1.77
CA ILE A 33 -11.85 6.19 -0.77
C ILE A 33 -12.46 6.17 0.64
N GLN A 34 -13.31 7.14 0.96
CA GLN A 34 -14.00 7.18 2.25
C GLN A 34 -14.93 5.97 2.44
N ALA A 35 -15.68 5.58 1.40
CA ALA A 35 -16.53 4.40 1.44
C ALA A 35 -15.74 3.09 1.69
N ILE A 36 -14.54 2.96 1.12
CA ILE A 36 -13.64 1.83 1.41
C ILE A 36 -13.19 1.86 2.87
N ILE A 37 -12.76 3.03 3.37
CA ILE A 37 -12.31 3.21 4.77
C ILE A 37 -13.43 2.86 5.77
N ASP A 38 -14.65 3.25 5.44
CA ASP A 38 -15.84 3.01 6.27
C ASP A 38 -16.44 1.61 6.08
N ASN A 39 -15.76 0.73 5.33
CA ASN A 39 -16.19 -0.63 5.01
C ASN A 39 -17.58 -0.69 4.35
N GLN A 40 -17.93 0.33 3.57
CA GLN A 40 -19.13 0.35 2.74
C GLN A 40 -18.91 -0.35 1.40
N VAL A 41 -17.64 -0.51 1.00
CA VAL A 41 -17.20 -1.26 -0.19
C VAL A 41 -16.30 -2.40 0.29
N SER A 42 -16.61 -3.62 -0.08
CA SER A 42 -15.74 -4.76 0.19
C SER A 42 -14.56 -4.82 -0.77
N CYS A 43 -13.50 -5.50 -0.36
CA CYS A 43 -12.30 -5.67 -1.16
C CYS A 43 -12.56 -6.35 -2.51
N ASP A 44 -13.59 -7.19 -2.59
CA ASP A 44 -13.97 -7.92 -3.81
C ASP A 44 -14.81 -7.03 -4.78
N GLU A 45 -15.33 -5.90 -4.29
CA GLU A 45 -16.07 -4.89 -5.07
C GLU A 45 -15.18 -3.72 -5.54
N ILE A 46 -13.94 -3.65 -5.05
CA ILE A 46 -12.96 -2.66 -5.54
C ILE A 46 -12.39 -3.18 -6.86
N ASP A 47 -12.44 -2.34 -7.89
CA ASP A 47 -11.83 -2.65 -9.18
C ASP A 47 -10.33 -2.91 -9.03
N ASP A 48 -9.80 -3.89 -9.77
CA ASP A 48 -8.39 -4.28 -9.67
C ASP A 48 -7.44 -3.12 -10.05
N PHE A 49 -7.82 -2.24 -10.97
CA PHE A 49 -7.02 -1.06 -11.30
C PHE A 49 -6.99 -0.06 -10.15
N ASP A 50 -8.14 0.23 -9.56
CA ASP A 50 -8.25 1.14 -8.40
C ASP A 50 -7.44 0.61 -7.21
N LEU A 51 -7.54 -0.69 -6.93
CA LEU A 51 -6.76 -1.32 -5.87
C LEU A 51 -5.25 -1.23 -6.16
N ASN A 52 -4.83 -1.42 -7.41
CA ASN A 52 -3.43 -1.29 -7.80
C ASN A 52 -2.92 0.15 -7.72
N PHE A 53 -3.74 1.16 -8.05
CA PHE A 53 -3.37 2.56 -7.87
C PHE A 53 -3.24 2.93 -6.39
N ILE A 54 -4.18 2.50 -5.55
CA ILE A 54 -4.09 2.67 -4.10
C ILE A 54 -2.79 2.02 -3.58
N CYS A 55 -2.51 0.79 -3.99
CA CYS A 55 -1.29 0.07 -3.60
C CYS A 55 -0.02 0.80 -4.04
N SER A 56 0.01 1.30 -5.27
CA SER A 56 1.15 2.05 -5.82
C SER A 56 1.38 3.36 -5.06
N ALA A 57 0.32 4.12 -4.78
CA ALA A 57 0.39 5.35 -3.99
C ALA A 57 0.81 5.11 -2.52
N LEU A 58 0.55 3.91 -2.00
CA LEU A 58 0.86 3.51 -0.63
C LEU A 58 2.05 2.55 -0.52
N HIS A 59 2.82 2.37 -1.59
CA HIS A 59 4.06 1.60 -1.61
C HIS A 59 3.90 0.15 -1.11
N CYS A 60 2.76 -0.47 -1.42
CA CYS A 60 2.46 -1.85 -1.04
C CYS A 60 1.90 -2.64 -2.23
N LYS A 61 1.59 -3.92 -2.01
CA LYS A 61 0.90 -4.77 -2.98
C LYS A 61 -0.49 -5.15 -2.46
N PRO A 62 -1.45 -5.54 -3.30
CA PRO A 62 -2.80 -5.89 -2.87
C PRO A 62 -2.88 -6.91 -1.72
N GLU A 63 -1.94 -7.87 -1.66
CA GLU A 63 -1.88 -8.91 -0.64
C GLU A 63 -1.62 -8.33 0.77
N TYR A 64 -1.06 -7.14 0.88
CA TYR A 64 -0.86 -6.43 2.14
C TYR A 64 -2.19 -6.26 2.91
N PHE A 65 -3.27 -5.96 2.19
CA PHE A 65 -4.59 -5.77 2.78
C PHE A 65 -5.28 -7.10 3.10
N LYS A 66 -4.99 -8.14 2.32
CA LYS A 66 -5.66 -9.45 2.41
C LYS A 66 -5.01 -10.42 3.39
N SER A 67 -3.73 -10.23 3.74
CA SER A 67 -2.96 -11.19 4.54
C SER A 67 -2.16 -10.52 5.67
N GLU A 68 -2.48 -10.90 6.90
CA GLU A 68 -1.70 -10.49 8.08
C GLU A 68 -0.26 -10.97 8.01
N VAL A 69 -0.02 -12.18 7.49
CA VAL A 69 1.33 -12.72 7.33
C VAL A 69 2.17 -11.84 6.40
N VAL A 70 1.59 -11.40 5.28
CA VAL A 70 2.27 -10.46 4.36
C VAL A 70 2.53 -9.13 5.05
N ARG A 71 1.51 -8.55 5.69
CA ARG A 71 1.62 -7.27 6.40
C ARG A 71 2.64 -7.28 7.54
N SER A 72 2.75 -8.38 8.28
CA SER A 72 3.75 -8.52 9.36
C SER A 72 5.20 -8.50 8.88
N ARG A 73 5.41 -8.83 7.60
CA ARG A 73 6.71 -8.83 6.92
C ARG A 73 6.96 -7.55 6.12
N ASP A 74 6.00 -6.62 6.10
CA ASP A 74 6.16 -5.35 5.42
C ASP A 74 7.32 -4.56 6.02
N LEU A 75 8.18 -4.00 5.17
CA LEU A 75 9.40 -3.34 5.62
C LEU A 75 9.09 -2.13 6.53
N LEU A 76 8.03 -1.37 6.23
CA LEU A 76 7.67 -0.19 7.01
C LEU A 76 7.20 -0.54 8.42
N ILE A 77 6.55 -1.69 8.60
CA ILE A 77 6.02 -2.13 9.91
C ILE A 77 7.03 -3.01 10.66
N GLY A 78 7.67 -3.94 9.96
CA GLY A 78 8.46 -5.02 10.55
C GLY A 78 9.89 -4.62 10.95
N SER A 79 10.47 -3.59 10.35
CA SER A 79 11.90 -3.27 10.53
C SER A 79 12.17 -2.12 11.51
N LYS A 80 11.73 -2.19 12.76
CA LYS A 80 11.93 -1.08 13.72
C LYS A 80 13.42 -0.72 13.86
N ASN A 81 13.79 0.53 13.56
CA ASN A 81 15.18 1.00 13.60
C ASN A 81 15.72 1.08 15.05
N ARG A 82 16.09 -0.07 15.62
CA ARG A 82 16.57 -0.20 17.01
C ARG A 82 15.61 0.37 18.07
N GLY A 83 14.30 0.22 17.85
CA GLY A 83 13.26 0.61 18.82
C GLY A 83 12.08 1.31 18.17
N ASN A 84 12.27 2.56 17.74
CA ASN A 84 11.22 3.38 17.14
C ASN A 84 11.68 3.95 15.79
N ASP A 85 10.78 3.92 14.81
CA ASP A 85 11.01 4.61 13.55
C ASP A 85 10.74 6.10 13.72
N ASN A 86 11.63 6.91 13.15
CA ASN A 86 11.39 8.33 12.90
C ASN A 86 10.98 8.55 11.44
N GLU A 87 10.49 9.76 11.13
CA GLU A 87 10.03 10.15 9.80
C GLU A 87 11.07 9.86 8.70
N ILE A 88 12.35 10.15 8.97
CA ILE A 88 13.46 9.89 8.04
C ILE A 88 13.58 8.40 7.75
N SER A 89 13.57 7.55 8.78
CA SER A 89 13.69 6.10 8.62
C SER A 89 12.52 5.51 7.85
N LYS A 90 11.28 6.01 8.05
CA LYS A 90 10.12 5.62 7.24
C LYS A 90 10.31 5.98 5.77
N LYS A 91 10.74 7.21 5.47
CA LYS A 91 11.01 7.67 4.10
C LYS A 91 12.10 6.82 3.41
N VAL A 92 13.15 6.44 4.14
CA VAL A 92 14.20 5.54 3.61
C VAL A 92 13.63 4.15 3.31
N LYS A 93 12.81 3.60 4.20
CA LYS A 93 12.19 2.28 3.98
C LYS A 93 11.25 2.26 2.79
N VAL A 94 10.44 3.30 2.61
CA VAL A 94 9.60 3.46 1.40
C VAL A 94 10.46 3.35 0.15
N LYS A 95 11.54 4.13 0.07
CA LYS A 95 12.44 4.12 -1.11
C LYS A 95 13.08 2.75 -1.35
N ILE A 96 13.47 2.04 -0.29
CA ILE A 96 14.01 0.68 -0.41
C ILE A 96 12.93 -0.27 -0.92
N GLN A 97 11.70 -0.16 -0.41
CA GLN A 97 10.57 -0.99 -0.85
C GLN A 97 10.21 -0.75 -2.31
N ASP A 98 10.17 0.51 -2.75
CA ASP A 98 9.97 0.87 -4.16
C ASP A 98 11.07 0.29 -5.05
N PHE A 99 12.34 0.48 -4.68
CA PHE A 99 13.45 -0.09 -5.43
C PHE A 99 13.38 -1.62 -5.54
N MET A 100 13.04 -2.32 -4.44
CA MET A 100 12.87 -3.78 -4.48
C MET A 100 11.73 -4.20 -5.40
N ASN A 101 10.62 -3.47 -5.41
CA ASN A 101 9.49 -3.74 -6.29
C ASN A 101 9.86 -3.51 -7.76
N ASP A 102 10.48 -2.37 -8.08
CA ASP A 102 10.94 -2.04 -9.43
C ASP A 102 11.98 -3.04 -9.94
N PHE A 103 12.94 -3.39 -9.10
CA PHE A 103 13.96 -4.36 -9.44
C PHE A 103 13.35 -5.75 -9.72
N THR A 104 12.40 -6.19 -8.89
CA THR A 104 11.68 -7.46 -9.09
C THR A 104 10.89 -7.44 -10.40
N PHE A 105 10.24 -6.33 -10.72
CA PHE A 105 9.52 -6.15 -11.97
C PHE A 105 10.45 -6.26 -13.18
N LEU A 106 11.57 -5.51 -13.17
CA LEU A 106 12.57 -5.55 -14.24
C LEU A 106 13.17 -6.94 -14.42
N GLN A 107 13.50 -7.62 -13.31
CA GLN A 107 13.97 -9.01 -13.37
C GLN A 107 12.92 -9.94 -13.98
N GLY A 108 11.65 -9.77 -13.63
CA GLY A 108 10.55 -10.53 -14.22
C GLY A 108 10.51 -10.40 -15.75
N ILE A 109 10.59 -9.18 -16.27
CA ILE A 109 10.63 -8.92 -17.72
C ILE A 109 11.87 -9.55 -18.36
N LEU A 110 13.05 -9.35 -17.77
CA LEU A 110 14.31 -9.86 -18.31
C LEU A 110 14.42 -11.39 -18.28
N THR A 111 13.67 -12.06 -17.39
CA THR A 111 13.69 -13.51 -17.23
C THR A 111 12.62 -14.21 -18.10
N ILE A 112 11.62 -13.48 -18.59
CA ILE A 112 10.70 -13.98 -19.61
C ILE A 112 11.48 -14.13 -20.92
N LYS A 113 11.88 -15.37 -21.24
CA LYS A 113 12.30 -15.72 -22.60
C LYS A 113 11.07 -15.63 -23.49
N LEU A 114 11.04 -14.61 -24.36
CA LEU A 114 10.17 -14.57 -25.53
C LEU A 114 10.45 -15.78 -26.44
#